data_AF-A0A2V9ESV4-F1
#
_entry.id   AF-A0A2V9ESV4-F1
#
_cell.length_a   1.000
_cell.length_b   1.000
_cell.length_c   1.000
_cell.angle_alpha   90.00
_cell.angle_beta   90.00
_cell.angle_gamma   90.00
#
_symmetry.space_group_name_H-M   'P 1'
#
loop_
_entity.id
_entity.type
_entity.pdbx_description
1 polymer ?
#
loop_
_entity_poly.entity_id
_entity_poly.type
_entity_poly.pdbx_seq_one_letter_code
_entity_poly.pdbx_strand_id
1 'polypeptide(L)'
;MAQESSVVEQAIVRALRDNLESIKRTADELHHAVNDVVSACASNKPTNALPSLLRAQTSAASLAATLEVLSRFVAVSMQTGPRSPIEAQLSDLVGKVAPEPPAAPQRPAPSQPVPKAAHTPPARQAPPRPAPVVEESVAELELSAEAEELELIEPGAAADGSGFGEEFDINRLSPEEQELHRRANRVAKVSMQDIKMLRPEQVRLGRQNRDLCIRLKDDIEKAHREYDRRFKPIMDHPVDYFYRWLVEILAEGDTHALGDYPYASPARHH
;
A
#
# COMPACT_ATOMS: atom_id res chain seq x y z
N MET A 1 -26.69 -36.43 -13.32
CA MET A 1 -25.36 -36.53 -12.70
C MET A 1 -24.21 -36.49 -13.72
N ALA A 2 -23.98 -37.48 -14.60
CA ALA A 2 -22.82 -37.44 -15.53
C ALA A 2 -22.89 -36.34 -16.62
N GLN A 3 -24.09 -35.94 -17.04
CA GLN A 3 -24.25 -34.90 -18.07
C GLN A 3 -24.12 -33.48 -17.48
N GLU A 4 -24.43 -33.31 -16.20
CA GLU A 4 -24.34 -32.02 -15.50
C GLU A 4 -22.89 -31.67 -15.16
N SER A 5 -22.07 -32.65 -14.76
CA SER A 5 -20.63 -32.44 -14.53
C SER A 5 -19.91 -31.98 -15.81
N SER A 6 -20.27 -32.55 -16.97
CA SER A 6 -19.67 -32.13 -18.25
C SER A 6 -20.02 -30.69 -18.64
N VAL A 7 -21.24 -30.22 -18.35
CA VAL A 7 -21.66 -28.83 -18.62
C VAL A 7 -20.89 -27.85 -17.72
N VAL A 8 -20.70 -28.21 -16.45
CA VAL A 8 -19.90 -27.41 -15.50
C VAL A 8 -18.44 -27.34 -15.92
N GLU A 9 -17.83 -28.46 -16.32
CA GLU A 9 -16.46 -28.50 -16.82
C GLU A 9 -16.29 -27.64 -18.09
N GLN A 10 -17.22 -27.72 -19.04
CA GLN A 10 -17.20 -26.88 -20.24
C GLN A 10 -17.33 -25.39 -19.90
N ALA A 11 -18.17 -25.03 -18.92
CA ALA A 11 -18.30 -23.66 -18.44
C ALA A 11 -17.01 -23.15 -17.77
N ILE A 12 -16.35 -23.99 -16.95
CA ILE A 12 -15.06 -23.68 -16.33
C ILE A 12 -13.99 -23.44 -17.40
N VAL A 13 -13.87 -24.33 -18.39
CA VAL A 13 -12.88 -24.20 -19.47
C VAL A 13 -13.11 -22.92 -20.27
N ARG A 14 -14.38 -22.58 -20.56
CA ARG A 14 -14.72 -21.33 -21.25
C ARG A 14 -14.34 -20.11 -20.40
N ALA A 15 -14.72 -20.10 -19.13
CA ALA A 15 -14.39 -19.01 -18.21
C ALA A 15 -12.87 -18.83 -18.07
N LEU A 16 -12.10 -19.91 -17.95
CA LEU A 16 -10.63 -19.84 -17.90
C LEU A 16 -10.05 -19.24 -19.18
N ARG A 17 -10.54 -19.65 -20.36
CA ARG A 17 -10.06 -19.11 -21.64
C ARG A 17 -10.32 -17.60 -21.75
N ASP A 18 -11.53 -17.17 -21.44
CA ASP A 18 -11.92 -15.76 -21.53
C ASP A 18 -11.09 -14.89 -20.55
N ASN A 19 -10.83 -15.40 -19.33
CA ASN A 19 -9.97 -14.73 -18.36
C ASN A 19 -8.50 -14.67 -18.82
N LEU A 20 -7.96 -15.74 -19.39
CA LEU A 20 -6.58 -15.75 -19.90
C LEU A 20 -6.41 -14.79 -21.10
N GLU A 21 -7.42 -14.67 -21.96
CA GLU A 21 -7.41 -13.70 -23.06
C GLU A 21 -7.45 -12.26 -22.53
N SER A 22 -8.27 -12.01 -21.51
CA SER A 22 -8.32 -10.70 -20.82
C SER A 22 -7.00 -10.35 -20.13
N ILE A 23 -6.37 -11.31 -19.45
CA ILE A 23 -5.06 -11.16 -18.81
C ILE A 23 -3.98 -10.85 -19.87
N LYS A 24 -3.99 -11.56 -21.00
CA LYS A 24 -3.03 -11.30 -22.09
C LYS A 24 -3.16 -9.87 -22.60
N ARG A 25 -4.38 -9.42 -22.90
CA ARG A 25 -4.63 -8.07 -23.40
C ARG A 25 -4.20 -6.99 -22.41
N THR A 26 -4.53 -7.16 -21.13
CA THR A 26 -4.14 -6.19 -20.09
C THR A 26 -2.63 -6.18 -19.83
N ALA A 27 -1.95 -7.32 -19.97
CA ALA A 27 -0.49 -7.39 -19.93
C ALA A 27 0.16 -6.68 -21.14
N ASP A 28 -0.39 -6.85 -22.35
CA ASP A 28 0.06 -6.12 -23.53
C ASP A 28 -0.13 -4.61 -23.33
N GLU A 29 -1.30 -4.16 -22.84
CA GLU A 29 -1.57 -2.75 -22.52
C GLU A 29 -0.59 -2.19 -21.48
N LEU A 30 -0.28 -2.96 -20.43
CA LEU A 30 0.73 -2.59 -19.44
C LEU A 30 2.11 -2.44 -20.07
N HIS A 31 2.52 -3.38 -20.93
CA HIS A 31 3.81 -3.32 -21.61
C HIS A 31 3.95 -2.06 -22.49
N HIS A 32 2.90 -1.72 -23.25
CA HIS A 32 2.85 -0.48 -24.03
C HIS A 32 2.93 0.76 -23.14
N ALA A 33 2.18 0.79 -22.03
CA ALA A 33 2.21 1.92 -21.11
C ALA A 33 3.59 2.10 -20.46
N VAL A 34 4.29 1.01 -20.12
CA VAL A 34 5.66 1.07 -19.60
C VAL A 34 6.63 1.61 -20.66
N ASN A 35 6.51 1.18 -21.92
CA ASN A 35 7.32 1.72 -23.02
C ASN A 35 7.06 3.23 -23.24
N ASP A 36 5.80 3.67 -23.10
CA ASP A 36 5.44 5.09 -23.14
C ASP A 36 6.06 5.87 -21.96
N VAL A 37 6.12 5.28 -20.76
CA VAL A 37 6.82 5.87 -19.60
C VAL A 37 8.30 6.02 -19.88
N VAL A 38 8.97 4.96 -20.34
CA VAL A 38 10.41 4.98 -20.66
C VAL A 38 10.70 6.05 -21.72
N SER A 39 9.85 6.15 -22.74
CA SER A 39 9.97 7.17 -23.79
C SER A 39 9.73 8.59 -23.24
N ALA A 40 8.76 8.77 -22.34
CA ALA A 40 8.49 10.06 -21.71
C ALA A 40 9.60 10.51 -20.74
N CYS A 41 10.25 9.57 -20.05
CA CYS A 41 11.40 9.82 -19.19
C CYS A 41 12.66 10.26 -19.97
N ALA A 42 12.71 10.06 -21.30
CA ALA A 42 13.77 10.63 -22.13
C ALA A 42 13.59 12.15 -22.37
N SER A 43 12.48 12.74 -21.92
CA SER A 43 12.23 14.18 -21.97
C SER A 43 12.72 14.88 -20.71
N ASN A 44 13.32 16.07 -20.83
CA ASN A 44 13.72 16.92 -19.69
C ASN A 44 12.54 17.48 -18.86
N LYS A 45 11.31 17.06 -19.13
CA LYS A 45 10.09 17.51 -18.45
C LYS A 45 9.38 16.32 -17.80
N PRO A 46 9.52 16.13 -16.47
CA PRO A 46 8.97 14.96 -15.78
C PRO A 46 7.44 14.92 -15.79
N THR A 47 6.78 16.07 -15.96
CA THR A 47 5.31 16.19 -16.05
C THR A 47 4.72 15.40 -17.21
N ASN A 48 5.50 15.15 -18.27
CA ASN A 48 5.04 14.41 -19.45
C ASN A 48 4.94 12.89 -19.20
N ALA A 49 5.63 12.37 -18.18
CA ALA A 49 5.58 10.95 -17.82
C ALA A 49 4.39 10.60 -16.92
N LEU A 50 3.74 11.58 -16.28
CA LEU A 50 2.63 11.33 -15.35
C LEU A 50 1.46 10.57 -15.99
N PRO A 51 0.97 10.92 -17.20
CA PRO A 51 -0.16 10.20 -17.80
C PRO A 51 0.16 8.75 -18.17
N SER A 52 1.36 8.48 -18.69
CA SER A 52 1.78 7.12 -19.03
C SER A 52 2.03 6.28 -17.77
N LEU A 53 2.51 6.90 -16.68
CA LEU A 53 2.70 6.26 -15.38
C LEU A 53 1.35 5.88 -14.75
N LEU A 54 0.37 6.78 -14.76
CA LEU A 54 -0.99 6.48 -14.28
C LEU A 54 -1.65 5.38 -15.10
N ARG A 55 -1.45 5.36 -16.43
CA ARG A 55 -1.94 4.29 -17.30
C ARG A 55 -1.28 2.95 -16.93
N ALA A 56 0.04 2.92 -16.80
CA ALA A 56 0.78 1.72 -16.40
C ALA A 56 0.31 1.20 -15.03
N GLN A 57 0.13 2.10 -14.06
CA GLN A 57 -0.35 1.74 -12.73
C GLN A 57 -1.76 1.13 -12.77
N THR A 58 -2.66 1.71 -13.57
CA THR A 58 -4.04 1.22 -13.69
C THR A 58 -4.08 -0.16 -14.36
N SER A 59 -3.30 -0.37 -15.42
CA SER A 59 -3.17 -1.67 -16.09
C SER A 59 -2.51 -2.72 -15.19
N ALA A 60 -1.53 -2.33 -14.37
CA ALA A 60 -0.91 -3.23 -13.40
C ALA A 60 -1.87 -3.64 -12.29
N ALA A 61 -2.67 -2.69 -11.77
CA ALA A 61 -3.67 -2.96 -10.73
C ALA A 61 -4.79 -3.87 -11.24
N SER A 62 -5.26 -3.68 -12.48
CA SER A 62 -6.28 -4.54 -13.08
C SER A 62 -5.74 -5.96 -13.35
N LEU A 63 -4.50 -6.08 -13.82
CA LEU A 63 -3.82 -7.37 -14.00
C LEU A 63 -3.68 -8.11 -12.67
N ALA A 64 -3.25 -7.43 -11.60
CA ALA A 64 -3.13 -8.04 -10.28
C ALA A 64 -4.47 -8.54 -9.75
N ALA A 65 -5.54 -7.74 -9.88
CA ALA A 65 -6.88 -8.12 -9.44
C ALA A 65 -7.43 -9.33 -10.23
N THR A 66 -7.21 -9.37 -11.55
CA THR A 66 -7.65 -10.50 -12.38
C THR A 66 -6.92 -11.80 -12.05
N LEU A 67 -5.61 -11.73 -11.79
CA LEU A 67 -4.83 -12.89 -11.34
C LEU A 67 -5.29 -13.40 -9.96
N GLU A 68 -5.62 -12.52 -9.03
CA GLU A 68 -6.13 -12.89 -7.71
C GLU A 68 -7.50 -13.59 -7.81
N VAL A 69 -8.41 -13.05 -8.62
CA VAL A 69 -9.73 -13.66 -8.88
C VAL A 69 -9.58 -15.00 -9.58
N LEU A 70 -8.71 -15.11 -10.58
CA LEU A 70 -8.46 -16.37 -11.29
C LEU A 70 -7.87 -17.43 -10.35
N SER A 71 -6.93 -17.05 -9.48
CA SER A 71 -6.35 -17.94 -8.47
C SER A 71 -7.42 -18.50 -7.53
N ARG A 72 -8.30 -17.64 -7.01
CA ARG A 72 -9.44 -18.05 -6.17
C ARG A 72 -10.41 -18.94 -6.94
N PHE A 73 -10.72 -18.59 -8.18
CA PHE A 73 -11.60 -19.38 -9.03
C PHE A 73 -11.05 -20.78 -9.31
N VAL A 74 -9.76 -20.90 -9.61
CA VAL A 74 -9.08 -22.19 -9.81
C VAL A 74 -9.09 -23.01 -8.51
N ALA A 75 -8.80 -22.39 -7.37
CA ALA A 75 -8.84 -23.05 -6.07
C ALA A 75 -10.24 -23.62 -5.76
N VAL A 76 -11.31 -22.85 -6.01
CA VAL A 76 -12.71 -23.31 -5.85
C VAL A 76 -13.05 -24.40 -6.86
N SER A 77 -12.61 -24.28 -8.11
CA SER A 77 -12.88 -25.26 -9.17
C SER A 77 -12.23 -26.61 -8.88
N MET A 78 -11.04 -26.62 -8.27
CA MET A 78 -10.32 -27.84 -7.87
C MET A 78 -10.90 -28.50 -6.60
N GLN A 79 -11.65 -27.76 -5.78
CA GLN A 79 -12.30 -28.29 -4.57
C GLN A 79 -13.59 -29.06 -4.86
N THR A 80 -13.91 -29.33 -6.13
CA THR A 80 -15.08 -30.11 -6.57
C THR A 80 -14.93 -31.63 -6.39
N GLY A 81 -13.87 -32.10 -5.71
CA GLY A 81 -13.75 -33.48 -5.21
C GLY A 81 -14.83 -33.81 -4.17
N PRO A 82 -15.11 -35.10 -3.89
CA PRO A 82 -16.27 -35.51 -3.10
C PRO A 82 -16.24 -34.78 -1.77
N ARG A 83 -17.29 -33.97 -1.53
CA ARG A 83 -17.55 -33.38 -0.22
C ARG A 83 -17.26 -34.45 0.83
N SER A 84 -16.34 -34.15 1.74
CA SER A 84 -16.04 -35.04 2.86
C SER A 84 -17.38 -35.53 3.46
N PRO A 85 -17.50 -36.81 3.87
CA PRO A 85 -18.74 -37.33 4.46
C PRO A 85 -19.24 -36.48 5.64
N ILE A 86 -18.36 -35.69 6.24
CA ILE A 86 -18.63 -34.73 7.31
C ILE A 86 -19.46 -33.53 6.82
N GLU A 87 -19.23 -33.03 5.60
CA GLU A 87 -19.95 -31.86 5.05
C GLU A 87 -21.36 -32.24 4.58
N ALA A 88 -21.53 -33.46 4.07
CA ALA A 88 -22.84 -34.05 3.81
C ALA A 88 -23.62 -34.28 5.12
N GLN A 89 -22.95 -34.77 6.18
CA GLN A 89 -23.55 -34.88 7.50
C GLN A 89 -23.87 -33.53 8.14
N LEU A 90 -23.06 -32.49 7.93
CA LEU A 90 -23.33 -31.15 8.46
C LEU A 90 -24.54 -30.50 7.77
N SER A 91 -24.70 -30.70 6.46
CA SER A 91 -25.88 -30.23 5.72
C SER A 91 -27.15 -31.01 6.11
N ASP A 92 -27.05 -32.31 6.41
CA ASP A 92 -28.17 -33.11 6.93
C ASP A 92 -28.54 -32.72 8.38
N LEU A 93 -27.55 -32.45 9.24
CA LEU A 93 -27.78 -31.96 10.60
C LEU A 93 -28.37 -30.54 10.61
N VAL A 94 -27.93 -29.66 9.72
CA VAL A 94 -28.51 -28.32 9.54
C VAL A 94 -29.91 -28.39 8.93
N GLY A 95 -30.20 -29.39 8.09
CA GLY A 95 -31.57 -29.65 7.60
C GLY A 95 -32.53 -30.22 8.65
N LYS A 96 -32.02 -30.90 9.68
CA LYS A 96 -32.81 -31.48 10.79
C LYS A 96 -33.07 -30.52 11.95
N VAL A 97 -32.28 -29.45 12.07
CA VAL A 97 -32.57 -28.35 12.99
C VAL A 97 -33.23 -27.25 12.18
N ALA A 98 -34.51 -27.47 11.85
CA ALA A 98 -35.39 -26.37 11.48
C ALA A 98 -35.48 -25.44 12.71
N PRO A 99 -35.05 -24.17 12.63
CA PRO A 99 -35.51 -23.21 13.61
C PRO A 99 -37.04 -23.14 13.45
N GLU A 100 -37.75 -23.40 14.54
CA GLU A 100 -39.18 -23.11 14.64
C GLU A 100 -39.40 -21.68 14.14
N PRO A 101 -40.30 -21.46 13.17
CA PRO A 101 -40.51 -20.14 12.61
C PRO A 101 -40.90 -19.19 13.75
N PRO A 102 -40.19 -18.07 13.97
CA PRO A 102 -40.65 -17.09 14.93
C PRO A 102 -42.04 -16.62 14.51
N ALA A 103 -42.93 -16.53 15.51
CA ALA A 103 -44.30 -16.10 15.33
C ALA A 103 -44.37 -14.87 14.40
N ALA A 104 -45.24 -14.97 13.40
CA ALA A 104 -45.44 -13.93 12.41
C ALA A 104 -45.62 -12.55 13.09
N PRO A 105 -44.89 -11.51 12.67
CA PRO A 105 -45.16 -10.15 13.12
C PRO A 105 -46.62 -9.81 12.82
N GLN A 106 -47.42 -9.58 13.86
CA GLN A 106 -48.78 -9.05 13.70
C GLN A 106 -48.68 -7.67 13.06
N ARG A 107 -49.06 -7.59 11.78
CA ARG A 107 -49.23 -6.35 11.05
C ARG A 107 -50.36 -5.54 11.72
N PRO A 108 -50.14 -4.28 12.13
CA PRO A 108 -51.23 -3.38 12.49
C PRO A 108 -52.18 -3.23 11.30
N ALA A 109 -53.48 -3.39 11.54
CA ALA A 109 -54.50 -3.27 10.51
C ALA A 109 -54.43 -1.89 9.80
N PRO A 110 -54.67 -1.83 8.48
CA PRO A 110 -54.70 -0.56 7.76
C PRO A 110 -55.85 0.30 8.26
N SER A 111 -55.55 1.53 8.67
CA SER A 111 -56.56 2.54 8.94
C SER A 111 -57.25 2.92 7.64
N GLN A 112 -58.58 2.81 7.61
CA GLN A 112 -59.38 3.21 6.46
C GLN A 112 -59.28 4.73 6.25
N PRO A 113 -59.00 5.21 5.03
CA PRO A 113 -59.06 6.64 4.74
C PRO A 113 -60.53 7.07 4.58
N VAL A 114 -60.95 7.99 5.45
CA VAL A 114 -62.23 8.69 5.31
C VAL A 114 -62.13 9.69 4.14
N PRO A 115 -63.08 9.70 3.19
CA PRO A 115 -63.04 10.59 2.04
C PRO A 115 -63.45 12.00 2.46
N LYS A 116 -62.70 13.01 2.00
CA LYS A 116 -63.24 14.36 1.87
C LYS A 116 -63.00 14.88 0.46
N ALA A 117 -64.10 15.10 -0.22
CA ALA A 117 -64.20 15.62 -1.56
C ALA A 117 -63.65 17.06 -1.66
N ALA A 118 -63.06 17.29 -2.83
CA ALA A 118 -62.83 18.53 -3.55
C ALA A 118 -63.28 19.86 -2.94
N HIS A 119 -62.35 20.81 -2.86
CA HIS A 119 -62.58 22.17 -3.36
C HIS A 119 -61.33 22.72 -4.05
N THR A 120 -61.55 23.17 -5.28
CA THR A 120 -60.64 23.74 -6.28
C THR A 120 -60.33 25.23 -5.98
N PRO A 121 -59.43 25.90 -6.74
CA PRO A 121 -58.45 26.90 -6.27
C PRO A 121 -58.96 28.36 -6.29
N PRO A 122 -58.10 29.31 -5.84
CA PRO A 122 -57.80 30.42 -6.75
C PRO A 122 -56.33 30.88 -6.79
N ALA A 123 -55.92 31.20 -8.02
CA ALA A 123 -55.09 32.31 -8.51
C ALA A 123 -53.90 32.87 -7.69
N ARG A 124 -52.70 32.56 -8.20
CA ARG A 124 -51.65 33.48 -8.69
C ARG A 124 -51.56 34.88 -8.06
N GLN A 125 -50.44 35.15 -7.37
CA GLN A 125 -49.74 36.44 -7.38
C GLN A 125 -48.28 36.27 -6.91
N ALA A 126 -47.37 36.93 -7.63
CA ALA A 126 -45.95 37.18 -7.31
C ALA A 126 -45.66 38.63 -7.76
N PRO A 127 -44.52 39.28 -7.41
CA PRO A 127 -43.68 39.30 -6.20
C PRO A 127 -43.68 40.74 -5.57
N PRO A 128 -42.76 41.13 -4.65
CA PRO A 128 -41.45 41.66 -5.07
C PRO A 128 -40.25 41.31 -4.17
N ARG A 129 -39.05 41.46 -4.76
CA ARG A 129 -37.70 41.46 -4.17
C ARG A 129 -37.36 42.85 -3.61
N PRO A 130 -36.40 43.00 -2.68
CA PRO A 130 -34.99 43.29 -3.03
C PRO A 130 -33.99 42.48 -2.16
N ALA A 131 -32.97 41.79 -2.66
CA ALA A 131 -31.68 42.24 -3.23
C ALA A 131 -30.67 42.70 -2.13
N PRO A 132 -29.36 42.76 -2.41
CA PRO A 132 -28.37 41.71 -2.14
C PRO A 132 -27.21 42.20 -1.25
N VAL A 133 -26.35 41.31 -0.75
CA VAL A 133 -25.01 41.69 -0.25
C VAL A 133 -24.00 40.89 -1.09
N VAL A 134 -23.67 41.41 -2.26
CA VAL A 134 -22.37 42.00 -2.67
C VAL A 134 -21.21 40.99 -2.61
N GLU A 135 -20.93 40.39 -3.77
CA GLU A 135 -19.56 40.05 -4.20
C GLU A 135 -18.76 41.35 -4.32
N GLU A 136 -17.54 41.37 -3.80
CA GLU A 136 -16.53 42.31 -4.29
C GLU A 136 -15.21 41.57 -4.48
N SER A 137 -14.88 41.37 -5.77
CA SER A 137 -13.53 41.12 -6.24
C SER A 137 -12.83 42.46 -6.48
N VAL A 138 -11.60 42.61 -6.00
CA VAL A 138 -10.49 43.35 -6.64
C VAL A 138 -9.21 42.79 -6.00
N ALA A 139 -8.43 42.01 -6.75
CA ALA A 139 -7.32 42.44 -7.60
C ALA A 139 -6.03 42.76 -6.82
N GLU A 140 -5.00 41.96 -7.13
CA GLU A 140 -3.56 42.21 -7.09
C GLU A 140 -2.93 42.95 -5.90
N LEU A 141 -2.05 42.24 -5.18
CA LEU A 141 -0.74 42.77 -4.80
C LEU A 141 0.26 41.62 -4.62
N GLU A 142 1.40 41.80 -5.29
CA GLU A 142 2.54 40.91 -5.41
C GLU A 142 3.28 40.65 -4.09
N LEU A 143 4.09 39.59 -4.17
CA LEU A 143 5.34 39.36 -3.44
C LEU A 143 5.23 39.00 -1.95
N SER A 144 5.58 37.76 -1.62
CA SER A 144 6.80 37.43 -0.87
C SER A 144 6.98 35.91 -0.86
N ALA A 145 8.13 35.47 -1.38
CA ALA A 145 8.52 34.09 -1.53
C ALA A 145 9.17 33.56 -0.26
N GLU A 146 8.49 32.70 0.48
CA GLU A 146 9.14 31.82 1.45
C GLU A 146 8.51 30.42 1.37
N ALA A 147 8.81 29.74 0.26
CA ALA A 147 8.78 28.29 0.22
C ALA A 147 10.03 27.80 0.96
N GLU A 148 9.86 27.33 2.19
CA GLU A 148 10.85 26.48 2.83
C GLU A 148 11.01 25.20 1.98
N GLU A 149 12.10 25.23 1.24
CA GLU A 149 12.91 24.16 0.67
C GLU A 149 12.71 22.78 1.33
N LEU A 150 11.73 22.04 0.81
CA LEU A 150 11.71 20.58 0.90
C LEU A 150 12.48 20.04 -0.30
N GLU A 151 13.79 19.87 -0.13
CA GLU A 151 14.63 19.09 -1.04
C GLU A 151 14.08 17.65 -1.15
N LEU A 152 13.32 17.41 -2.21
CA LEU A 152 13.05 16.08 -2.73
C LEU A 152 14.33 15.57 -3.38
N ILE A 153 15.08 14.75 -2.66
CA ILE A 153 16.20 13.97 -3.18
C ILE A 153 15.66 12.95 -4.20
N GLU A 154 16.07 13.12 -5.46
CA GLU A 154 15.85 12.21 -6.59
C GLU A 154 16.46 10.81 -6.32
N PRO A 155 15.92 9.69 -6.85
CA PRO A 155 16.69 8.47 -6.99
C PRO A 155 17.56 8.58 -8.25
N GLY A 156 18.53 9.48 -8.22
CA GLY A 156 19.63 9.53 -9.18
C GLY A 156 20.54 8.35 -8.93
N ALA A 157 20.76 7.53 -9.97
CA ALA A 157 21.84 6.57 -10.00
C ALA A 157 23.19 7.32 -10.01
N ALA A 158 23.65 7.70 -8.83
CA ALA A 158 25.01 8.10 -8.57
C ALA A 158 25.54 7.15 -7.49
N ALA A 159 26.63 6.47 -7.83
CA ALA A 159 27.49 5.81 -6.88
C ALA A 159 28.13 6.89 -5.99
N ASP A 160 27.38 7.37 -4.99
CA ASP A 160 27.95 8.14 -3.88
C ASP A 160 28.16 7.19 -2.71
N GLY A 161 29.35 6.61 -2.68
CA GLY A 161 29.98 6.20 -1.44
C GLY A 161 30.31 7.45 -0.64
N SER A 162 29.32 8.05 0.02
CA SER A 162 29.55 9.08 1.02
C SER A 162 30.14 8.44 2.28
N GLY A 163 31.36 8.87 2.58
CA GLY A 163 32.34 8.14 3.37
C GLY A 163 32.09 8.07 4.86
N PHE A 164 32.64 7.02 5.46
CA PHE A 164 33.45 7.02 6.68
C PHE A 164 34.09 5.63 6.81
N GLY A 165 35.43 5.57 6.93
CA GLY A 165 36.22 4.40 7.34
C GLY A 165 36.69 3.48 6.22
N GLU A 166 37.97 3.60 5.82
CA GLU A 166 38.78 2.61 5.08
C GLU A 166 38.03 1.75 4.03
N GLU A 167 37.67 2.40 2.93
CA GLU A 167 37.55 1.88 1.55
C GLU A 167 37.20 0.39 1.36
N PHE A 168 36.13 -0.07 2.02
CA PHE A 168 35.49 -1.31 1.62
C PHE A 168 34.78 -1.09 0.28
N ASP A 169 35.52 -1.33 -0.81
CA ASP A 169 35.00 -1.17 -2.16
C ASP A 169 34.08 -2.33 -2.52
N ILE A 170 32.77 -2.11 -2.34
CA ILE A 170 31.70 -3.04 -2.67
C ILE A 170 31.81 -3.51 -4.13
N ASN A 171 32.36 -2.70 -5.03
CA ASN A 171 32.49 -3.03 -6.45
C ASN A 171 33.52 -4.14 -6.72
N ARG A 172 34.38 -4.46 -5.74
CA ARG A 172 35.34 -5.58 -5.83
C ARG A 172 34.73 -6.93 -5.46
N LEU A 173 33.52 -6.93 -4.88
CA LEU A 173 32.81 -8.15 -4.50
C LEU A 173 32.13 -8.80 -5.70
N SER A 174 31.70 -10.05 -5.52
CA SER A 174 30.86 -10.73 -6.50
C SER A 174 29.54 -9.97 -6.74
N PRO A 175 28.93 -10.06 -7.94
CA PRO A 175 27.67 -9.37 -8.22
C PRO A 175 26.53 -9.79 -7.28
N GLU A 176 26.57 -11.02 -6.75
CA GLU A 176 25.61 -11.52 -5.76
C GLU A 176 25.76 -10.81 -4.41
N GLU A 177 26.99 -10.67 -3.91
CA GLU A 177 27.27 -9.94 -2.68
C GLU A 177 26.95 -8.45 -2.82
N GLN A 178 27.25 -7.84 -3.97
CA GLN A 178 26.89 -6.45 -4.25
C GLN A 178 25.38 -6.23 -4.13
N GLU A 179 24.57 -7.15 -4.68
CA GLU A 179 23.12 -7.04 -4.54
C GLU A 179 22.66 -7.27 -3.10
N LEU A 180 23.32 -8.15 -2.34
CA LEU A 180 23.07 -8.29 -0.90
C LEU A 180 23.34 -6.99 -0.16
N HIS A 181 24.45 -6.29 -0.43
CA HIS A 181 24.76 -4.97 0.14
C HIS A 181 23.70 -3.92 -0.21
N ARG A 182 23.28 -3.85 -1.47
CA ARG A 182 22.21 -2.92 -1.90
C ARG A 182 20.89 -3.23 -1.21
N ARG A 183 20.51 -4.51 -1.12
CA ARG A 183 19.29 -4.94 -0.44
C ARG A 183 19.36 -4.69 1.06
N ALA A 184 20.50 -4.93 1.69
CA ALA A 184 20.73 -4.65 3.10
C ALA A 184 20.58 -3.15 3.40
N ASN A 185 21.20 -2.30 2.59
CA ASN A 185 21.04 -0.85 2.68
C ASN A 185 19.56 -0.42 2.59
N ARG A 186 18.82 -0.93 1.59
CA ARG A 186 17.38 -0.63 1.45
C ARG A 186 16.55 -1.10 2.65
N VAL A 187 16.78 -2.33 3.13
CA VAL A 187 16.02 -2.89 4.24
C VAL A 187 16.30 -2.15 5.55
N ALA A 188 17.56 -1.77 5.81
CA ALA A 188 17.91 -0.96 6.97
C ALA A 188 17.19 0.39 6.92
N LYS A 189 17.21 1.09 5.78
CA LYS A 189 16.52 2.37 5.60
C LYS A 189 15.02 2.27 5.91
N VAL A 190 14.35 1.30 5.28
CA VAL A 190 12.90 1.08 5.47
C VAL A 190 12.59 0.76 6.93
N SER A 191 13.38 -0.10 7.57
CA SER A 191 13.16 -0.47 8.97
C SER A 191 13.20 0.75 9.91
N MET A 192 14.14 1.68 9.68
CA MET A 192 14.23 2.91 10.48
C MET A 192 13.09 3.89 10.19
N GLN A 193 12.65 3.99 8.93
CA GLN A 193 11.47 4.77 8.56
C GLN A 193 10.21 4.21 9.21
N ASP A 194 10.04 2.89 9.22
CA ASP A 194 8.90 2.23 9.83
C ASP A 194 8.86 2.49 11.35
N ILE A 195 9.98 2.36 12.05
CA ILE A 195 10.07 2.69 13.49
C ILE A 195 9.68 4.16 13.73
N LYS A 196 10.18 5.08 12.89
CA LYS A 196 9.83 6.50 12.96
C LYS A 196 8.33 6.75 12.79
N MET A 197 7.71 6.08 11.82
CA MET A 197 6.29 6.25 11.50
C MET A 197 5.36 5.57 12.50
N LEU A 198 5.76 4.44 13.08
CA LEU A 198 4.96 3.69 14.06
C LEU A 198 5.00 4.34 15.45
N ARG A 199 6.11 4.97 15.83
CA ARG A 199 6.30 5.53 17.18
C ARG A 199 6.84 6.98 17.17
N PRO A 200 6.15 7.94 16.53
CA PRO A 200 6.65 9.31 16.36
C PRO A 200 6.91 10.03 17.69
N GLU A 201 6.02 9.88 18.67
CA GLU A 201 6.20 10.52 19.98
C GLU A 201 7.39 9.96 20.77
N GLN A 202 7.62 8.64 20.67
CA GLN A 202 8.76 8.03 21.36
C GLN A 202 10.08 8.44 20.72
N VAL A 203 10.13 8.58 19.40
CA VAL A 203 11.31 9.13 18.70
C VAL A 203 11.57 10.58 19.13
N ARG A 204 10.53 11.42 19.17
CA ARG A 204 10.65 12.82 19.59
C ARG A 204 11.19 12.95 21.02
N LEU A 205 10.60 12.20 21.96
CA LEU A 205 11.06 12.17 23.34
C LEU A 205 12.46 11.55 23.46
N GLY A 206 12.75 10.53 22.64
CA GLY A 206 14.04 9.87 22.58
C GLY A 206 15.17 10.82 22.23
N ARG A 207 14.95 11.70 21.25
CA ARG A 207 15.92 12.72 20.86
C ARG A 207 16.13 13.77 21.94
N GLN A 208 15.06 14.21 22.60
CA GLN A 208 15.13 15.20 23.68
C GLN A 208 15.91 14.67 24.88
N ASN A 209 15.65 13.41 25.24
CA ASN A 209 16.26 12.77 26.41
C ASN A 209 17.57 12.03 26.10
N ARG A 210 17.95 11.95 24.82
CA ARG A 210 19.13 11.23 24.33
C ARG A 210 19.12 9.74 24.73
N ASP A 211 17.95 9.12 24.66
CA ASP A 211 17.68 7.74 25.12
C ASP A 211 17.00 6.86 24.06
N LEU A 212 17.16 7.17 22.77
CA LEU A 212 16.49 6.47 21.65
C LEU A 212 16.65 4.94 21.71
N CYS A 213 17.88 4.44 21.89
CA CYS A 213 18.14 2.99 21.92
C CYS A 213 17.43 2.25 23.06
N ILE A 214 17.29 2.91 24.22
CA ILE A 214 16.63 2.31 25.39
C ILE A 214 15.11 2.41 25.24
N ARG A 215 14.62 3.56 24.77
CA ARG A 215 13.18 3.84 24.62
C ARG A 215 12.53 3.01 23.52
N LEU A 216 13.22 2.84 22.39
CA LEU A 216 12.77 2.07 21.23
C LEU A 216 13.39 0.67 21.16
N LYS A 217 13.90 0.18 22.30
CA LYS A 217 14.65 -1.07 22.39
C LYS A 217 13.96 -2.23 21.69
N ASP A 218 12.68 -2.46 21.98
CA ASP A 218 11.96 -3.61 21.44
C ASP A 218 11.84 -3.58 19.91
N ASP A 219 11.60 -2.41 19.31
CA ASP A 219 11.47 -2.31 17.86
C ASP A 219 12.83 -2.37 17.17
N ILE A 220 13.84 -1.74 17.76
CA ILE A 220 15.22 -1.79 17.27
C ILE A 220 15.73 -3.23 17.33
N GLU A 221 15.58 -3.94 18.45
CA GLU A 221 15.97 -5.34 18.58
C GLU A 221 15.23 -6.26 17.59
N LYS A 222 13.94 -6.00 17.37
CA LYS A 222 13.14 -6.77 16.42
C LYS A 222 13.61 -6.53 14.98
N ALA A 223 13.84 -5.28 14.60
CA ALA A 223 14.34 -4.92 13.28
C ALA A 223 15.76 -5.46 13.06
N HIS A 224 16.64 -5.34 14.07
CA HIS A 224 18.01 -5.84 14.03
C HIS A 224 18.04 -7.36 13.86
N ARG A 225 17.26 -8.11 14.65
CA ARG A 225 17.20 -9.58 14.54
C ARG A 225 16.75 -10.04 13.16
N GLU A 226 15.77 -9.35 12.57
CA GLU A 226 15.28 -9.67 11.23
C GLU A 226 16.28 -9.29 10.14
N TYR A 227 16.99 -8.18 10.33
CA TYR A 227 18.08 -7.74 9.48
C TYR A 227 19.23 -8.77 9.48
N ASP A 228 19.75 -9.12 10.65
CA ASP A 228 20.83 -10.09 10.81
C ASP A 228 20.46 -11.42 10.15
N ARG A 229 19.24 -11.91 10.41
CA ARG A 229 18.75 -13.18 9.85
C ARG A 229 18.78 -13.20 8.33
N ARG A 230 18.49 -12.07 7.67
CA ARG A 230 18.43 -11.95 6.21
C ARG A 230 19.80 -11.72 5.58
N PHE A 231 20.71 -11.07 6.31
CA PHE A 231 21.98 -10.60 5.78
C PHE A 231 23.20 -11.23 6.44
N LYS A 232 23.03 -12.34 7.18
CA LYS A 232 24.12 -13.19 7.70
C LYS A 232 25.31 -13.35 6.74
N PRO A 233 25.12 -13.60 5.42
CA PRO A 233 26.25 -13.79 4.51
C PRO A 233 27.19 -12.60 4.37
N ILE A 234 26.74 -11.38 4.67
CA ILE A 234 27.53 -10.15 4.53
C ILE A 234 27.89 -9.50 5.89
N MET A 235 27.63 -10.21 7.01
CA MET A 235 27.86 -9.67 8.37
C MET A 235 29.33 -9.55 8.75
N ASP A 236 30.20 -10.32 8.11
CA ASP A 236 31.65 -10.26 8.36
C ASP A 236 32.31 -9.03 7.70
N HIS A 237 31.55 -8.26 6.92
CA HIS A 237 32.05 -7.09 6.22
C HIS A 237 32.01 -5.86 7.15
N PRO A 238 32.94 -4.91 7.01
CA PRO A 238 33.09 -3.79 7.94
C PRO A 238 31.99 -2.70 7.81
N VAL A 239 30.88 -2.96 7.11
CA VAL A 239 29.86 -1.97 6.77
C VAL A 239 28.57 -2.21 7.57
N ASP A 240 28.25 -1.30 8.47
CA ASP A 240 27.00 -1.32 9.25
C ASP A 240 25.96 -0.35 8.68
N TYR A 241 25.15 -0.85 7.75
CA TYR A 241 24.04 -0.06 7.20
C TYR A 241 22.93 0.21 8.21
N PHE A 242 22.77 -0.67 9.20
CA PHE A 242 21.71 -0.56 10.20
C PHE A 242 21.98 0.63 11.11
N TYR A 243 23.19 0.71 11.67
CA TYR A 243 23.64 1.85 12.48
C TYR A 243 23.57 3.16 11.70
N ARG A 244 24.03 3.19 10.44
CA ARG A 244 23.99 4.41 9.62
C ARG A 244 22.56 4.98 9.52
N TRP A 245 21.60 4.14 9.15
CA TRP A 245 20.21 4.59 9.00
C TRP A 245 19.53 4.88 10.34
N LEU A 246 19.94 4.21 11.40
CA LEU A 246 19.47 4.47 12.75
C LEU A 246 19.87 5.89 13.19
N VAL A 247 21.12 6.30 12.93
CA VAL A 247 21.57 7.68 13.17
C VAL A 247 20.86 8.66 12.23
N GLU A 248 20.82 8.38 10.94
CA GLU A 248 20.29 9.32 9.94
C GLU A 248 18.78 9.57 10.12
N ILE A 249 17.98 8.52 10.34
CA ILE A 249 16.51 8.63 10.36
C ILE A 249 15.97 8.81 11.78
N LEU A 250 16.41 8.00 12.74
CA LEU A 250 15.90 8.08 14.11
C LEU A 250 16.57 9.21 14.87
N ALA A 251 17.88 9.40 14.70
CA ALA A 251 18.63 10.43 15.40
C ALA A 251 18.81 11.75 14.61
N GLU A 252 18.32 11.82 13.36
CA GLU A 252 18.47 13.01 12.49
C GLU A 252 19.92 13.46 12.33
N GLY A 253 20.84 12.48 12.25
CA GLY A 253 22.27 12.72 12.13
C GLY A 253 22.99 12.92 13.47
N ASP A 254 22.27 13.15 14.58
CA ASP A 254 22.89 13.33 15.89
C ASP A 254 23.13 12.00 16.62
N THR A 255 24.37 11.54 16.63
CA THR A 255 24.73 10.31 17.36
C THR A 255 24.61 10.42 18.87
N HIS A 256 24.63 11.62 19.46
CA HIS A 256 24.43 11.77 20.90
C HIS A 256 22.98 11.55 21.30
N ALA A 257 22.01 11.78 20.39
CA ALA A 257 20.60 11.51 20.63
C ALA A 257 20.28 10.01 20.75
N LEU A 258 21.17 9.15 20.24
CA LEU A 258 21.01 7.71 20.25
C LEU A 258 21.07 7.09 21.65
N GLY A 259 21.89 7.68 22.52
CA GLY A 259 22.23 7.13 23.84
C GLY A 259 23.25 6.00 23.74
N ASP A 260 23.10 5.00 24.60
CA ASP A 260 23.97 3.82 24.64
C ASP A 260 23.56 2.80 23.56
N TYR A 261 24.41 2.62 22.54
CA TYR A 261 24.15 1.69 21.45
C TYR A 261 24.64 0.28 21.84
N PRO A 262 23.75 -0.72 21.96
CA PRO A 262 24.10 -2.02 22.54
C PRO A 262 24.81 -2.96 21.56
N TYR A 263 25.00 -2.57 20.30
CA TYR A 263 25.66 -3.39 19.27
C TYR A 263 27.04 -2.86 18.93
N ALA A 264 27.89 -3.72 18.38
CA ALA A 264 29.23 -3.33 17.96
C ALA A 264 29.14 -2.31 16.83
N SER A 265 29.25 -1.02 17.15
CA SER A 265 29.48 0.00 16.14
C SER A 265 30.83 -0.32 15.48
N PRO A 266 30.93 -0.35 14.13
CA PRO A 266 32.25 -0.30 13.50
C PRO A 266 32.93 0.94 14.05
N ALA A 267 34.12 0.74 14.60
CA ALA A 267 34.79 1.70 15.45
C ALA A 267 34.79 3.10 14.81
N ARG A 268 34.28 4.08 15.54
CA ARG A 268 34.57 5.50 15.27
C ARG A 268 36.07 5.69 15.51
N HIS A 269 36.88 5.46 14.49
CA HIS A 269 38.24 5.96 14.47
C HIS A 269 38.15 7.48 14.24
N HIS A 270 38.29 8.21 15.35
CA HIS A 270 38.53 9.64 15.41
C HIS A 270 39.85 10.01 14.72
#